data_AF-A0A078KZ87-F1
#
_entry.id   AF-A0A078KZ87-F1
#
_cell.length_a   1.000
_cell.length_b   1.000
_cell.length_c   1.000
_cell.angle_alpha   90.00
_cell.angle_beta   90.00
_cell.angle_gamma   90.00
#
_symmetry.space_group_name_H-M   'P 1'
#
loop_
_entity.id
_entity.type
_entity.pdbx_description
1 polymer ?
#
loop_
_entity_poly.entity_id
_entity_poly.type
_entity_poly.pdbx_seq_one_letter_code
_entity_poly.pdbx_strand_id
1 'polypeptide(L)'
;MRSKIVNTRATDKALIIGITRDLDNIARNERQEIINETVSIINKAVFPRANAYNEEPLKKLFIDLYNESNSSEEKALIKETWKSKISPQEKINFIAAIANKNSEIPSRKFIEKINDFIKIINDDENLQSFLANPQHYIYNKAGLSAYQQQFLKQLLEDPEFSSLPSIRGKAVISTEIETPITYYTKEIDFPSYGSSDAARFKQCINKEVENEVLAKGRKQYNGPPIGGMGALVSYNRTSIEKAAKGMKKMGTGACQNFAQLGADHLLKLMEEGKIAQQHIKMVSHNNKLGSHTFLLLGHNSDDLTDLSNCLIIDGWAVAMGHKPSSGVFTLETYPFPSMTTNLVLCYDNQAPVLSQSNSENDAPSLNHELGQRLAQGGLFSRTSAIQREEAVSSKQKAVIDFLNGLSGLTGNSTKEALFKNLIDSVIDKTITPEQGAKMAALAFHARSIEVERGCYTWRGVGPANEAVLDYMNNPAIVKLWSNYAMKQGITSESAPQINETLLSKIVTSLNKTEDHSYGKDVENSYDL
;
A
#
# COMPACT_ATOMS: atom_id res chain seq x y z
N MET A 1 35.41 -19.11 56.31
CA MET A 1 34.95 -18.15 55.28
C MET A 1 35.40 -18.63 53.91
N ARG A 2 34.49 -19.21 53.10
CA ARG A 2 34.60 -19.25 51.64
C ARG A 2 33.19 -19.09 51.09
N SER A 3 33.04 -18.04 50.29
CA SER A 3 31.78 -17.48 49.80
C SER A 3 30.98 -18.48 48.99
N LYS A 4 29.69 -18.64 49.31
CA LYS A 4 28.70 -19.13 48.36
C LYS A 4 28.67 -18.14 47.20
N ILE A 5 29.17 -18.55 46.05
CA ILE A 5 28.85 -17.92 44.77
C ILE A 5 27.38 -18.24 44.55
N VAL A 6 26.52 -17.28 44.89
CA VAL A 6 25.11 -17.30 44.50
C VAL A 6 25.09 -17.11 43.00
N ASN A 7 24.57 -18.12 42.30
CA ASN A 7 24.45 -18.16 40.85
C ASN A 7 23.33 -17.18 40.43
N THR A 8 23.69 -15.93 40.15
CA THR A 8 22.79 -14.80 39.85
C THR A 8 22.21 -14.78 38.42
N ARG A 9 22.14 -15.93 37.73
CA ARG A 9 21.59 -16.00 36.36
C ARG A 9 20.06 -16.17 36.26
N ALA A 10 19.35 -16.27 37.39
CA ALA A 10 17.91 -16.53 37.40
C ALA A 10 17.03 -15.25 37.49
N THR A 11 17.64 -14.07 37.45
CA THR A 11 16.97 -12.78 37.71
C THR A 11 16.85 -11.84 36.49
N ASP A 12 17.35 -12.24 35.32
CA ASP A 12 17.52 -11.31 34.18
C ASP A 12 16.26 -11.12 33.31
N LYS A 13 15.09 -11.65 33.72
CA LYS A 13 13.83 -11.58 32.95
C LYS A 13 12.54 -11.35 33.76
N ALA A 14 12.63 -10.89 35.00
CA ALA A 14 11.46 -10.67 35.84
C ALA A 14 10.44 -9.68 35.24
N LEU A 15 10.89 -8.63 34.56
CA LEU A 15 10.02 -7.61 33.97
C LEU A 15 9.40 -8.08 32.66
N ILE A 16 10.19 -8.68 31.76
CA ILE A 16 9.66 -9.23 30.50
C ILE A 16 8.65 -10.33 30.79
N ILE A 17 8.94 -11.24 31.73
CA ILE A 17 7.99 -12.27 32.16
C ILE A 17 6.73 -11.62 32.76
N GLY A 18 6.87 -10.50 33.48
CA GLY A 18 5.75 -9.70 33.97
C GLY A 18 4.86 -9.20 32.85
N ILE A 19 5.44 -8.59 31.81
CA ILE A 19 4.70 -8.10 30.64
C ILE A 19 3.99 -9.26 29.94
N THR A 20 4.67 -10.38 29.67
CA THR A 20 4.04 -11.56 29.05
C THR A 20 2.85 -12.06 29.87
N ARG A 21 2.97 -12.10 31.20
CA ARG A 21 1.87 -12.47 32.09
C ARG A 21 0.72 -11.47 32.04
N ASP A 22 0.99 -10.17 31.92
CA ASP A 22 -0.05 -9.16 31.78
C ASP A 22 -0.83 -9.36 30.47
N LEU A 23 -0.14 -9.66 29.36
CA LEU A 23 -0.79 -9.98 28.07
C LEU A 23 -1.67 -11.24 28.17
N ASP A 24 -1.15 -12.31 28.77
CA ASP A 24 -1.89 -13.56 28.98
C ASP A 24 -3.15 -13.33 29.82
N ASN A 25 -3.04 -12.48 30.86
CA ASN A 25 -4.17 -12.13 31.70
C ASN A 25 -5.23 -11.32 30.95
N ILE A 26 -4.83 -10.33 30.14
CA ILE A 26 -5.75 -9.56 29.29
C ILE A 26 -6.49 -10.50 28.35
N ALA A 27 -5.75 -11.31 27.58
CA ALA A 27 -6.34 -12.25 26.63
C ALA A 27 -7.32 -13.23 27.30
N ARG A 28 -6.95 -13.75 28.47
CA ARG A 28 -7.79 -14.68 29.23
C ARG A 28 -9.06 -14.00 29.76
N ASN A 29 -8.94 -12.79 30.29
CA ASN A 29 -10.08 -12.06 30.86
C ASN A 29 -11.09 -11.68 29.77
N GLU A 30 -10.65 -11.09 28.66
CA GLU A 30 -11.53 -10.75 27.52
C GLU A 30 -12.20 -11.98 26.93
N ARG A 31 -11.45 -13.10 26.81
CA ARG A 31 -12.02 -14.35 26.35
C ARG A 31 -13.08 -14.88 27.32
N GLN A 32 -12.84 -14.77 28.62
CA GLN A 32 -13.82 -15.16 29.62
C GLN A 32 -15.07 -14.28 29.55
N GLU A 33 -14.93 -12.98 29.26
CA GLU A 33 -16.05 -12.07 29.04
C GLU A 33 -16.89 -12.50 27.82
N ILE A 34 -16.27 -12.77 26.68
CA ILE A 34 -16.95 -13.29 25.48
C ILE A 34 -17.68 -14.62 25.76
N ILE A 35 -17.04 -15.52 26.51
CA ILE A 35 -17.66 -16.79 26.92
C ILE A 35 -18.88 -16.50 27.81
N ASN A 36 -18.75 -15.60 28.80
CA ASN A 36 -19.84 -15.24 29.71
C ASN A 36 -21.02 -14.59 28.98
N GLU A 37 -20.76 -13.74 27.98
CA GLU A 37 -21.78 -13.16 27.12
C GLU A 37 -22.51 -14.24 26.32
N THR A 38 -21.76 -15.19 25.75
CA THR A 38 -22.33 -16.33 25.02
C THR A 38 -23.17 -17.21 25.93
N VAL A 39 -22.69 -17.51 27.14
CA VAL A 39 -23.46 -18.24 28.16
C VAL A 39 -24.77 -17.51 28.47
N SER A 40 -24.74 -16.18 28.63
CA SER A 40 -25.94 -15.36 28.86
C SER A 40 -26.94 -15.44 27.70
N ILE A 41 -26.46 -15.39 26.46
CA ILE A 41 -27.29 -15.52 25.25
C ILE A 41 -27.95 -16.91 25.20
N ILE A 42 -27.16 -17.98 25.41
CA ILE A 42 -27.68 -19.35 25.39
C ILE A 42 -28.68 -19.55 26.54
N ASN A 43 -28.38 -19.05 27.74
CA ASN A 43 -29.29 -19.14 28.88
C ASN A 43 -30.64 -18.48 28.61
N LYS A 44 -30.67 -17.31 27.93
CA LYS A 44 -31.94 -16.67 27.53
C LYS A 44 -32.75 -17.52 26.54
N ALA A 45 -32.08 -18.27 25.65
CA ALA A 45 -32.73 -19.13 24.68
C ALA A 45 -33.22 -20.46 25.28
N VAL A 46 -32.44 -21.04 26.18
CA VAL A 46 -32.70 -22.33 26.84
C VAL A 46 -33.66 -22.19 28.01
N PHE A 47 -33.64 -21.05 28.70
CA PHE A 47 -34.51 -20.71 29.82
C PHE A 47 -35.30 -19.41 29.53
N PRO A 48 -36.21 -19.41 28.54
CA PRO A 48 -36.97 -18.22 28.17
C PRO A 48 -37.90 -17.70 29.28
N ARG A 49 -38.16 -18.53 30.30
CA ARG A 49 -38.86 -18.19 31.56
C ARG A 49 -38.17 -18.91 32.71
N ALA A 50 -38.22 -18.35 33.92
CA ALA A 50 -37.45 -18.79 35.10
C ALA A 50 -37.49 -20.31 35.42
N ASN A 51 -38.51 -21.05 34.96
CA ASN A 51 -38.68 -22.48 35.22
C ASN A 51 -38.95 -23.35 33.97
N ALA A 52 -38.80 -22.80 32.75
CA ALA A 52 -39.08 -23.55 31.52
C ALA A 52 -37.77 -23.85 30.79
N TYR A 53 -37.24 -25.06 30.99
CA TYR A 53 -36.09 -25.56 30.22
C TYR A 53 -36.54 -26.00 28.82
N ASN A 54 -35.92 -25.42 27.79
CA ASN A 54 -36.06 -25.82 26.41
C ASN A 54 -34.71 -26.35 25.90
N GLU A 55 -34.61 -27.66 25.68
CA GLU A 55 -33.38 -28.34 25.26
C GLU A 55 -33.02 -28.06 23.79
N GLU A 56 -33.99 -27.79 22.93
CA GLU A 56 -33.81 -27.75 21.48
C GLU A 56 -32.79 -26.68 20.99
N PRO A 57 -32.78 -25.44 21.53
CA PRO A 57 -31.73 -24.47 21.18
C PRO A 57 -30.32 -24.95 21.52
N LEU A 58 -30.14 -25.60 22.68
CA LEU A 58 -28.85 -26.12 23.09
C LEU A 58 -28.42 -27.30 22.22
N LYS A 59 -29.35 -28.23 21.97
CA LYS A 59 -29.12 -29.38 21.09
C LYS A 59 -28.72 -28.96 19.68
N LYS A 60 -29.38 -27.93 19.13
CA LYS A 60 -29.05 -27.36 17.82
C LYS A 60 -27.62 -26.83 17.80
N LEU A 61 -27.21 -26.05 18.81
CA LEU A 61 -25.84 -25.53 18.92
C LEU A 61 -24.79 -26.66 18.98
N PHE A 62 -25.06 -27.74 19.70
CA PHE A 62 -24.19 -28.91 19.73
C PHE A 62 -24.07 -29.60 18.36
N ILE A 63 -25.16 -29.70 17.61
CA ILE A 63 -25.16 -30.27 16.26
C ILE A 63 -24.38 -29.36 15.29
N ASP A 64 -24.65 -28.06 15.33
CA ASP A 64 -24.00 -27.07 14.46
C ASP A 64 -22.47 -27.09 14.68
N LEU A 65 -22.02 -27.00 15.93
CA LEU A 65 -20.58 -27.07 16.25
C LEU A 65 -19.93 -28.42 15.93
N TYR A 66 -20.66 -29.53 16.10
CA TYR A 66 -20.16 -30.86 15.69
C TYR A 66 -19.95 -30.94 14.17
N ASN A 67 -20.85 -30.35 13.39
CA ASN A 67 -20.77 -30.34 11.94
C ASN A 67 -19.68 -29.38 11.43
N GLU A 68 -19.53 -28.23 12.07
CA GLU A 68 -18.54 -27.19 11.72
C GLU A 68 -17.11 -27.52 12.15
N SER A 69 -16.93 -28.32 13.22
CA SER A 69 -15.59 -28.68 13.68
C SER A 69 -14.86 -29.54 12.64
N ASN A 70 -13.55 -29.32 12.47
CA ASN A 70 -12.71 -30.13 11.58
C ASN A 70 -11.84 -31.15 12.34
N SER A 71 -11.78 -31.07 13.67
CA SER A 71 -11.00 -31.99 14.51
C SER A 71 -11.83 -33.20 14.96
N SER A 72 -11.29 -34.41 14.76
CA SER A 72 -11.89 -35.63 15.27
C SER A 72 -11.96 -35.66 16.79
N GLU A 73 -10.95 -35.12 17.49
CA GLU A 73 -10.96 -35.04 18.96
C GLU A 73 -12.04 -34.09 19.46
N GLU A 74 -12.18 -32.91 18.84
CA GLU A 74 -13.17 -31.91 19.23
C GLU A 74 -14.60 -32.41 18.97
N LYS A 75 -14.83 -33.08 17.83
CA LYS A 75 -16.10 -33.77 17.55
C LYS A 75 -16.43 -34.84 18.58
N ALA A 76 -15.43 -35.64 18.98
CA ALA A 76 -15.62 -36.66 20.01
C ALA A 76 -16.00 -36.01 21.35
N LEU A 77 -15.31 -34.94 21.73
CA LEU A 77 -15.56 -34.19 22.96
C LEU A 77 -16.97 -33.55 22.97
N ILE A 78 -17.39 -32.89 21.89
CA ILE A 78 -18.74 -32.31 21.76
C ILE A 78 -19.80 -33.40 21.93
N LYS A 79 -19.63 -34.53 21.25
CA LYS A 79 -20.57 -35.66 21.31
C LYS A 79 -20.61 -36.32 22.68
N GLU A 80 -19.46 -36.47 23.34
CA GLU A 80 -19.36 -37.03 24.69
C GLU A 80 -20.04 -36.11 25.71
N THR A 81 -19.74 -34.81 25.67
CA THR A 81 -20.36 -33.82 26.56
C THR A 81 -21.88 -33.77 26.40
N TRP A 82 -22.39 -33.84 25.16
CA TRP A 82 -23.84 -33.92 24.92
C TRP A 82 -24.48 -35.13 25.61
N LYS A 83 -23.85 -36.31 25.49
CA LYS A 83 -24.34 -37.58 26.04
C LYS A 83 -24.12 -37.74 27.55
N SER A 84 -23.22 -36.94 28.14
CA SER A 84 -22.92 -36.99 29.55
C SER A 84 -24.12 -36.57 30.42
N LYS A 85 -24.10 -37.01 31.69
CA LYS A 85 -25.13 -36.69 32.71
C LYS A 85 -24.85 -35.37 33.46
N ILE A 86 -23.99 -34.51 32.93
CA ILE A 86 -23.73 -33.20 33.54
C ILE A 86 -24.96 -32.28 33.41
N SER A 87 -25.03 -31.25 34.26
CA SER A 87 -26.14 -30.31 34.29
C SER A 87 -26.27 -29.51 32.98
N PRO A 88 -27.47 -28.98 32.65
CA PRO A 88 -27.64 -28.10 31.49
C PRO A 88 -26.71 -26.89 31.51
N GLN A 89 -26.48 -26.29 32.68
CA GLN A 89 -25.57 -25.15 32.82
C GLN A 89 -24.12 -25.54 32.49
N GLU A 90 -23.66 -26.72 32.89
CA GLU A 90 -22.32 -27.21 32.53
C GLU A 90 -22.21 -27.47 31.02
N LYS A 91 -23.26 -27.98 30.38
CA LYS A 91 -23.31 -28.12 28.90
C LYS A 91 -23.24 -26.77 28.20
N ILE A 92 -23.94 -25.75 28.74
CA ILE A 92 -23.92 -24.38 28.22
C ILE A 92 -22.51 -23.76 28.36
N ASN A 93 -21.88 -23.91 29.52
CA ASN A 93 -20.53 -23.42 29.75
C ASN A 93 -19.52 -24.09 28.80
N PHE A 94 -19.62 -25.41 28.63
CA PHE A 94 -18.78 -26.16 27.70
C PHE A 94 -18.94 -25.66 26.26
N ILE A 95 -20.19 -25.57 25.77
CA ILE A 95 -20.43 -25.22 24.37
C ILE A 95 -20.04 -23.77 24.08
N ALA A 96 -20.25 -22.85 25.03
CA ALA A 96 -19.80 -21.47 24.92
C ALA A 96 -18.27 -21.36 24.87
N ALA A 97 -17.54 -22.17 25.65
CA ALA A 97 -16.08 -22.22 25.61
C ALA A 97 -15.55 -22.78 24.28
N ILE A 98 -16.17 -23.83 23.74
CA ILE A 98 -15.80 -24.41 22.44
C ILE A 98 -16.10 -23.42 21.30
N ALA A 99 -17.30 -22.85 21.27
CA ALA A 99 -17.73 -21.89 20.25
C ALA A 99 -16.79 -20.68 20.16
N ASN A 100 -16.26 -20.24 21.31
CA ASN A 100 -15.42 -19.04 21.39
C ASN A 100 -13.91 -19.34 21.47
N LYS A 101 -13.49 -20.59 21.28
CA LYS A 101 -12.07 -20.98 21.33
C LYS A 101 -11.20 -20.21 20.33
N ASN A 102 -11.77 -19.84 19.18
CA ASN A 102 -11.07 -19.09 18.13
C ASN A 102 -11.66 -17.70 17.89
N SER A 103 -12.55 -17.22 18.75
CA SER A 103 -13.09 -15.86 18.64
C SER A 103 -11.98 -14.84 18.77
N GLU A 104 -12.03 -13.83 17.90
CA GLU A 104 -11.11 -12.70 17.95
C GLU A 104 -11.38 -11.90 19.25
N ILE A 105 -10.30 -11.59 19.97
CA ILE A 105 -10.37 -10.77 21.18
C ILE A 105 -10.06 -9.31 20.82
N PRO A 106 -10.70 -8.32 21.48
CA PRO A 106 -10.46 -6.91 21.21
C PRO A 106 -8.98 -6.51 21.29
N SER A 107 -8.25 -7.02 22.30
CA SER A 107 -6.84 -6.69 22.54
C SER A 107 -5.84 -7.37 21.59
N ARG A 108 -6.30 -8.14 20.58
CA ARG A 108 -5.40 -8.93 19.72
C ARG A 108 -4.28 -8.09 19.10
N LYS A 109 -4.63 -6.95 18.51
CA LYS A 109 -3.66 -6.05 17.87
C LYS A 109 -2.66 -5.47 18.86
N PHE A 110 -3.13 -5.10 20.06
CA PHE A 110 -2.27 -4.62 21.12
C PHE A 110 -1.29 -5.71 21.58
N ILE A 111 -1.75 -6.95 21.77
CA ILE A 111 -0.89 -8.08 22.13
C ILE A 111 0.17 -8.34 21.04
N GLU A 112 -0.21 -8.33 19.77
CA GLU A 112 0.72 -8.46 18.64
C GLU A 112 1.79 -7.34 18.67
N LYS A 113 1.38 -6.09 18.91
CA LYS A 113 2.27 -4.94 19.09
C LYS A 113 3.25 -5.12 20.26
N ILE A 114 2.79 -5.58 21.43
CA ILE A 114 3.68 -5.83 22.58
C ILE A 114 4.64 -7.00 22.32
N ASN A 115 4.20 -8.02 21.57
CA ASN A 115 5.10 -9.10 21.17
C ASN A 115 6.22 -8.58 20.25
N ASP A 116 5.94 -7.65 19.34
CA ASP A 116 6.98 -7.00 18.53
C ASP A 116 7.91 -6.13 19.36
N PHE A 117 7.38 -5.44 20.38
CA PHE A 117 8.20 -4.74 21.36
C PHE A 117 9.19 -5.67 22.08
N ILE A 118 8.75 -6.83 22.55
CA ILE A 118 9.61 -7.81 23.24
C ILE A 118 10.68 -8.39 22.30
N LYS A 119 10.45 -8.42 20.99
CA LYS A 119 11.49 -8.80 20.01
C LYS A 119 12.59 -7.74 19.92
N ILE A 120 12.26 -6.46 20.10
CA ILE A 120 13.22 -5.34 20.08
C ILE A 120 13.96 -5.25 21.42
N ILE A 121 13.22 -5.32 22.53
CA ILE A 121 13.75 -5.27 23.91
C ILE A 121 13.50 -6.64 24.56
N ASN A 122 14.49 -7.53 24.46
CA ASN A 122 14.35 -8.96 24.78
C ASN A 122 15.02 -9.40 26.10
N ASP A 123 15.59 -8.44 26.84
CA ASP A 123 16.15 -8.62 28.18
C ASP A 123 15.77 -7.47 29.13
N ASP A 124 15.80 -7.75 30.44
CA ASP A 124 15.38 -6.79 31.46
C ASP A 124 16.33 -5.60 31.61
N GLU A 125 17.63 -5.75 31.30
CA GLU A 125 18.59 -4.65 31.41
C GLU A 125 18.26 -3.55 30.39
N ASN A 126 17.98 -3.95 29.15
CA ASN A 126 17.53 -3.07 28.09
C ASN A 126 16.16 -2.48 28.39
N LEU A 127 15.23 -3.26 28.95
CA LEU A 127 13.93 -2.76 29.35
C LEU A 127 14.01 -1.73 30.47
N GLN A 128 14.83 -1.96 31.49
CA GLN A 128 15.05 -1.00 32.58
C GLN A 128 15.70 0.28 32.06
N SER A 129 16.73 0.15 31.22
CA SER A 129 17.40 1.30 30.59
C SER A 129 16.42 2.13 29.75
N PHE A 130 15.56 1.46 28.97
CA PHE A 130 14.53 2.09 28.18
C PHE A 130 13.49 2.82 29.04
N LEU A 131 12.93 2.18 30.07
CA LEU A 131 11.92 2.79 30.93
C LEU A 131 12.47 3.93 31.79
N ALA A 132 13.72 3.82 32.26
CA ALA A 132 14.35 4.84 33.11
C ALA A 132 14.64 6.13 32.35
N ASN A 133 15.08 6.04 31.09
CA ASN A 133 15.31 7.20 30.24
C ASN A 133 15.01 6.88 28.76
N PRO A 134 13.73 6.93 28.36
CA PRO A 134 13.34 6.53 27.01
C PRO A 134 13.99 7.35 25.90
N GLN A 135 14.11 8.67 26.11
CA GLN A 135 14.75 9.57 25.15
C GLN A 135 16.21 9.17 24.91
N HIS A 136 16.99 8.98 25.97
CA HIS A 136 18.39 8.57 25.86
C HIS A 136 18.53 7.19 25.20
N TYR A 137 17.66 6.24 25.57
CA TYR A 137 17.70 4.89 25.00
C TYR A 137 17.45 4.91 23.49
N ILE A 138 16.38 5.58 23.04
CA ILE A 138 16.02 5.67 21.62
C ILE A 138 17.14 6.34 20.80
N TYR A 139 17.76 7.39 21.34
CA TYR A 139 18.78 8.17 20.62
C TYR A 139 20.14 7.46 20.55
N ASN A 140 20.54 6.78 21.63
CA ASN A 140 21.93 6.31 21.80
C ASN A 140 22.10 4.79 21.74
N LYS A 141 21.01 4.01 21.76
CA LYS A 141 21.14 2.54 21.71
C LYS A 141 21.62 2.10 20.33
N ALA A 142 22.83 1.53 20.32
CA ALA A 142 23.39 0.91 19.12
C ALA A 142 22.53 -0.26 18.63
N GLY A 143 22.39 -0.38 17.31
CA GLY A 143 21.72 -1.50 16.65
C GLY A 143 20.21 -1.34 16.44
N LEU A 144 19.57 -0.28 16.96
CA LEU A 144 18.18 0.03 16.63
C LEU A 144 18.08 0.60 15.21
N SER A 145 17.15 0.06 14.41
CA SER A 145 16.78 0.68 13.13
C SER A 145 15.93 1.94 13.36
N ALA A 146 15.86 2.84 12.36
CA ALA A 146 14.99 4.02 12.45
C ALA A 146 13.52 3.64 12.68
N TYR A 147 13.06 2.54 12.05
CA TYR A 147 11.73 2.00 12.31
C TYR A 147 11.54 1.59 13.77
N GLN A 148 12.49 0.83 14.35
CA GLN A 148 12.42 0.41 15.75
C GLN A 148 12.42 1.60 16.71
N GLN A 149 13.23 2.63 16.44
CA GLN A 149 13.23 3.88 17.21
C GLN A 149 11.85 4.54 17.19
N GLN A 150 11.22 4.64 16.02
CA GLN A 150 9.89 5.25 15.88
C GLN A 150 8.80 4.40 16.52
N PHE A 151 8.87 3.07 16.36
CA PHE A 151 7.97 2.14 17.01
C PHE A 151 8.03 2.26 18.55
N LEU A 152 9.24 2.32 19.12
CA LEU A 152 9.43 2.50 20.56
C LEU A 152 8.87 3.85 21.06
N LYS A 153 9.06 4.94 20.30
CA LYS A 153 8.44 6.23 20.58
C LYS A 153 6.91 6.10 20.63
N GLN A 154 6.32 5.52 19.58
CA GLN A 154 4.86 5.38 19.46
C GLN A 154 4.26 4.47 20.53
N LEU A 155 4.99 3.44 20.95
CA LEU A 155 4.57 2.55 22.02
C LEU A 155 4.48 3.27 23.37
N LEU A 156 5.38 4.21 23.65
CA LEU A 156 5.33 5.01 24.88
C LEU A 156 4.17 6.01 24.90
N GLU A 157 3.70 6.41 23.72
CA GLU A 157 2.52 7.26 23.55
C GLU A 157 1.20 6.44 23.62
N ASP A 158 1.29 5.11 23.62
CA ASP A 158 0.14 4.21 23.69
C ASP A 158 -0.39 4.09 25.14
N PRO A 159 -1.63 4.52 25.42
CA PRO A 159 -2.22 4.43 26.75
C PRO A 159 -2.28 2.99 27.26
N GLU A 160 -2.55 2.00 26.40
CA GLU A 160 -2.67 0.61 26.79
C GLU A 160 -1.33 0.07 27.31
N PHE A 161 -0.22 0.40 26.65
CA PHE A 161 1.11 0.04 27.10
C PHE A 161 1.45 0.65 28.46
N SER A 162 1.17 1.94 28.64
CA SER A 162 1.43 2.65 29.89
C SER A 162 0.58 2.13 31.07
N SER A 163 -0.56 1.49 30.76
CA SER A 163 -1.51 0.95 31.74
C SER A 163 -1.16 -0.46 32.21
N LEU A 164 -0.27 -1.18 31.51
CA LEU A 164 0.14 -2.54 31.88
C LEU A 164 0.67 -2.56 33.32
N PRO A 165 0.20 -3.48 34.19
CA PRO A 165 0.66 -3.56 35.59
C PRO A 165 2.19 -3.60 35.74
N SER A 166 2.88 -4.29 34.83
CA SER A 166 4.34 -4.41 34.83
C SER A 166 5.07 -3.16 34.35
N ILE A 167 4.39 -2.22 33.69
CA ILE A 167 4.95 -0.96 33.15
C ILE A 167 4.52 0.27 33.95
N ARG A 168 3.30 0.23 34.49
CA ARG A 168 2.65 1.37 35.15
C ARG A 168 3.55 1.99 36.21
N GLY A 169 3.81 3.29 36.06
CA GLY A 169 4.63 4.09 36.98
C GLY A 169 6.14 3.84 36.89
N LYS A 170 6.63 3.07 35.91
CA LYS A 170 8.06 2.82 35.70
C LYS A 170 8.70 3.69 34.62
N ALA A 171 7.92 4.10 33.61
CA ALA A 171 8.40 5.01 32.57
C ALA A 171 8.37 6.46 33.07
N VAL A 172 9.51 7.14 33.03
CA VAL A 172 9.60 8.58 33.33
C VAL A 172 9.56 9.35 32.02
N ILE A 173 8.38 9.80 31.61
CA ILE A 173 8.19 10.65 30.43
C ILE A 173 7.93 12.07 30.91
N SER A 174 8.98 12.90 30.95
CA SER A 174 8.90 14.30 31.35
C SER A 174 8.75 15.27 30.17
N THR A 175 8.98 14.79 28.95
CA THR A 175 9.02 15.58 27.71
C THR A 175 8.55 14.73 26.52
N GLU A 176 8.22 15.38 25.41
CA GLU A 176 7.98 14.70 24.14
C GLU A 176 9.23 13.94 23.71
N ILE A 177 9.09 12.66 23.35
CA ILE A 177 10.20 11.81 22.95
C ILE A 177 10.43 11.97 21.46
N GLU A 178 11.68 12.18 21.05
CA GLU A 178 12.06 12.37 19.66
C GLU A 178 13.04 11.29 19.20
N THR A 179 12.77 10.71 18.03
CA THR A 179 13.76 9.92 17.30
C THR A 179 14.70 10.86 16.53
N PRO A 180 15.95 10.46 16.22
CA PRO A 180 16.84 11.27 15.39
C PRO A 180 16.19 11.74 14.07
N ILE A 181 15.45 10.86 13.40
CA ILE A 181 14.73 11.20 12.17
C ILE A 181 13.62 12.24 12.45
N THR A 182 12.85 12.07 13.53
CA THR A 182 11.81 13.05 13.91
C THR A 182 12.42 14.41 14.24
N TYR A 183 13.49 14.44 15.04
CA TYR A 183 14.21 15.67 15.41
C TYR A 183 14.62 16.47 14.17
N TYR A 184 15.33 15.84 13.24
CA TYR A 184 15.78 16.52 12.04
C TYR A 184 14.63 16.87 11.08
N THR A 185 13.60 16.03 10.98
CA THR A 185 12.44 16.35 10.14
C THR A 185 11.68 17.57 10.67
N LYS A 186 11.66 17.80 11.99
CA LYS A 186 11.10 19.03 12.60
C LYS A 186 11.86 20.29 12.16
N GLU A 187 13.16 20.22 11.89
CA GLU A 187 13.95 21.37 11.39
C GLU A 187 13.47 21.87 10.02
N ILE A 188 12.79 21.03 9.24
CA ILE A 188 12.21 21.45 7.96
C ILE A 188 11.04 22.42 8.18
N ASP A 189 10.35 22.33 9.33
CA ASP A 189 9.13 23.08 9.66
C ASP A 189 8.06 22.98 8.56
N PHE A 190 7.71 21.74 8.17
CA PHE A 190 6.61 21.49 7.22
C PHE A 190 5.30 22.23 7.54
N PRO A 191 4.87 22.40 8.82
CA PRO A 191 3.70 23.19 9.15
C PRO A 191 3.75 24.62 8.61
N SER A 192 4.92 25.21 8.36
CA SER A 192 5.07 26.56 7.83
C SER A 192 4.76 26.69 6.34
N TYR A 193 4.78 25.60 5.57
CA TYR A 193 4.58 25.61 4.12
C TYR A 193 3.11 25.56 3.72
N GLY A 194 2.76 26.17 2.59
CA GLY A 194 1.46 26.00 1.94
C GLY A 194 1.41 24.75 1.07
N SER A 195 0.28 24.07 1.07
CA SER A 195 -0.02 22.99 0.12
C SER A 195 -0.87 23.53 -1.02
N SER A 196 -0.27 23.69 -2.19
CA SER A 196 -0.90 24.26 -3.39
C SER A 196 -1.98 23.35 -4.00
N ASP A 197 -1.92 22.04 -3.73
CA ASP A 197 -2.89 21.03 -4.16
C ASP A 197 -3.91 20.68 -3.08
N ALA A 198 -3.87 21.31 -1.90
CA ALA A 198 -4.80 21.05 -0.79
C ALA A 198 -6.28 21.09 -1.22
N ALA A 199 -6.66 22.04 -2.07
CA ALA A 199 -8.04 22.18 -2.54
C ALA A 199 -8.50 20.99 -3.43
N ARG A 200 -7.58 20.25 -4.05
CA ARG A 200 -7.86 19.03 -4.83
C ARG A 200 -7.97 17.80 -3.94
N PHE A 201 -7.31 17.81 -2.78
CA PHE A 201 -7.26 16.69 -1.83
C PHE A 201 -7.93 17.04 -0.49
N LYS A 202 -9.12 17.64 -0.52
CA LYS A 202 -9.83 18.05 0.71
C LYS A 202 -10.06 16.90 1.68
N GLN A 203 -10.29 15.69 1.15
CA GLN A 203 -10.46 14.47 1.94
C GLN A 203 -9.22 14.10 2.78
N CYS A 204 -8.05 14.64 2.44
CA CYS A 204 -6.79 14.40 3.15
C CYS A 204 -6.48 15.49 4.18
N ILE A 205 -7.27 16.58 4.24
CA ILE A 205 -7.05 17.66 5.20
C ILE A 205 -7.57 17.24 6.57
N ASN A 206 -6.81 17.52 7.63
CA ASN A 206 -7.33 17.40 8.99
C ASN A 206 -8.50 18.39 9.17
N LYS A 207 -9.68 17.83 9.47
CA LYS A 207 -10.94 18.58 9.58
C LYS A 207 -10.89 19.72 10.60
N GLU A 208 -10.09 19.58 11.65
CA GLU A 208 -9.98 20.60 12.71
C GLU A 208 -9.31 21.89 12.22
N VAL A 209 -8.49 21.80 11.18
CA VAL A 209 -7.70 22.91 10.65
C VAL A 209 -7.95 23.15 9.16
N GLU A 210 -9.07 22.66 8.61
CA GLU A 210 -9.35 22.69 7.17
C GLU A 210 -9.27 24.10 6.57
N ASN A 211 -9.88 25.07 7.26
CA ASN A 211 -9.87 26.47 6.81
C ASN A 211 -8.46 27.08 6.80
N GLU A 212 -7.63 26.75 7.79
CA GLU A 212 -6.24 27.22 7.87
C GLU A 212 -5.42 26.66 6.71
N VAL A 213 -5.50 25.35 6.48
CA VAL A 213 -4.79 24.65 5.40
C VAL A 213 -5.20 25.20 4.03
N LEU A 214 -6.51 25.36 3.78
CA LEU A 214 -7.01 25.91 2.51
C LEU A 214 -6.64 27.38 2.31
N ALA A 215 -6.69 28.20 3.37
CA ALA A 215 -6.27 29.60 3.29
C ALA A 215 -4.78 29.71 2.98
N LYS A 216 -3.95 28.86 3.60
CA LYS A 216 -2.52 28.79 3.37
C LYS A 216 -2.19 28.35 1.95
N GLY A 217 -2.85 27.32 1.44
CA GLY A 217 -2.69 26.86 0.05
C GLY A 217 -3.07 27.89 -1.02
N ARG A 218 -3.95 28.85 -0.70
CA ARG A 218 -4.40 29.93 -1.60
C ARG A 218 -3.62 31.24 -1.45
N LYS A 219 -2.72 31.34 -0.46
CA LYS A 219 -1.93 32.54 -0.24
C LYS A 219 -1.08 32.82 -1.48
N GLN A 220 -0.90 34.09 -1.82
CA GLN A 220 0.03 34.49 -2.86
C GLN A 220 1.46 34.38 -2.33
N TYR A 221 2.26 33.51 -2.93
CA TYR A 221 3.66 33.30 -2.60
C TYR A 221 4.54 33.94 -3.68
N ASN A 222 5.57 34.68 -3.24
CA ASN A 222 6.50 35.38 -4.12
C ASN A 222 7.86 34.67 -4.09
N GLY A 223 8.34 34.22 -5.25
CA GLY A 223 9.65 33.58 -5.39
C GLY A 223 9.83 32.87 -6.74
N PRO A 224 10.97 32.20 -6.96
CA PRO A 224 11.23 31.49 -8.21
C PRO A 224 10.30 30.28 -8.37
N PRO A 225 9.78 30.00 -9.58
CA PRO A 225 8.90 28.86 -9.79
C PRO A 225 9.60 27.55 -9.40
N ILE A 226 8.84 26.65 -8.77
CA ILE A 226 9.31 25.31 -8.45
C ILE A 226 9.20 24.48 -9.73
N GLY A 227 10.30 23.88 -10.16
CA GLY A 227 10.30 23.02 -11.35
C GLY A 227 9.50 21.73 -11.13
N GLY A 228 8.74 21.31 -12.15
CA GLY A 228 7.96 20.07 -12.15
C GLY A 228 6.57 20.23 -11.51
N MET A 229 5.52 20.18 -12.35
CA MET A 229 4.14 20.01 -11.88
C MET A 229 3.73 18.55 -12.06
N GLY A 230 3.42 17.85 -10.97
CA GLY A 230 3.00 16.45 -10.97
C GLY A 230 4.13 15.47 -10.63
N ALA A 231 3.74 14.25 -10.25
CA ALA A 231 4.69 13.17 -9.99
C ALA A 231 5.39 12.74 -11.29
N LEU A 232 6.72 12.69 -11.28
CA LEU A 232 7.50 12.13 -12.40
C LEU A 232 7.68 10.62 -12.22
N VAL A 233 7.81 9.91 -13.34
CA VAL A 233 8.11 8.47 -13.39
C VAL A 233 9.48 8.17 -12.78
N SER A 234 10.43 9.10 -12.92
CA SER A 234 11.73 9.03 -12.27
C SER A 234 12.24 10.43 -11.90
N TYR A 235 12.88 10.53 -10.74
CA TYR A 235 13.67 11.68 -10.32
C TYR A 235 15.16 11.32 -10.25
N ASN A 236 16.01 12.31 -10.43
CA ASN A 236 17.44 12.23 -10.13
C ASN A 236 17.82 13.20 -8.99
N ARG A 237 19.00 13.01 -8.38
CA ARG A 237 19.46 13.82 -7.23
C ARG A 237 19.44 15.32 -7.51
N THR A 238 19.84 15.74 -8.71
CA THR A 238 19.86 17.15 -9.13
C THR A 238 18.46 17.76 -9.18
N SER A 239 17.47 17.03 -9.71
CA SER A 239 16.08 17.47 -9.78
C SER A 239 15.46 17.61 -8.39
N ILE A 240 15.75 16.67 -7.48
CA ILE A 240 15.32 16.69 -6.09
C ILE A 240 15.89 17.93 -5.38
N GLU A 241 17.19 18.18 -5.51
CA GLU A 241 17.84 19.33 -4.89
C GLU A 241 17.29 20.66 -5.42
N LYS A 242 17.09 20.77 -6.73
CA LYS A 242 16.56 21.99 -7.38
C LYS A 242 15.14 22.29 -6.88
N ALA A 243 14.27 21.28 -6.81
CA ALA A 243 12.91 21.45 -6.32
C ALA A 243 12.86 21.79 -4.84
N ALA A 244 13.68 21.13 -3.99
CA ALA A 244 13.80 21.43 -2.57
C ALA A 244 14.25 22.88 -2.33
N LYS A 245 15.26 23.37 -3.08
CA LYS A 245 15.71 24.78 -3.02
C LYS A 245 14.60 25.75 -3.45
N GLY A 246 13.84 25.41 -4.49
CA GLY A 246 12.69 26.20 -4.95
C GLY A 246 11.61 26.29 -3.88
N MET A 247 11.24 25.16 -3.30
CA MET A 247 10.22 25.07 -2.26
C MET A 247 10.59 25.86 -1.00
N LYS A 248 11.85 25.75 -0.52
CA LYS A 248 12.36 26.55 0.61
C LYS A 248 12.24 28.06 0.38
N LYS A 249 12.42 28.52 -0.86
CA LYS A 249 12.30 29.95 -1.21
C LYS A 249 10.84 30.38 -1.37
N MET A 250 10.02 29.54 -1.97
CA MET A 250 8.61 29.82 -2.26
C MET A 250 7.71 29.72 -1.03
N GLY A 251 8.02 28.83 -0.09
CA GLY A 251 7.17 28.56 1.08
C GLY A 251 5.86 27.83 0.75
N THR A 252 5.76 27.24 -0.43
CA THR A 252 4.59 26.46 -0.90
C THR A 252 5.03 25.36 -1.86
N GLY A 253 4.23 24.31 -2.02
CA GLY A 253 4.49 23.21 -2.96
C GLY A 253 3.28 22.30 -3.14
N ALA A 254 3.36 21.34 -4.04
CA ALA A 254 2.41 20.22 -4.14
C ALA A 254 3.01 18.96 -3.49
N CYS A 255 2.22 17.90 -3.32
CA CYS A 255 2.63 16.67 -2.63
C CYS A 255 4.03 16.15 -3.02
N GLN A 256 4.36 16.09 -4.32
CA GLN A 256 5.67 15.65 -4.79
C GLN A 256 6.83 16.56 -4.36
N ASN A 257 6.59 17.86 -4.22
CA ASN A 257 7.63 18.80 -3.79
C ASN A 257 7.96 18.62 -2.31
N PHE A 258 6.98 18.29 -1.46
CA PHE A 258 7.22 17.93 -0.07
C PHE A 258 8.10 16.68 0.05
N ALA A 259 7.84 15.66 -0.76
CA ALA A 259 8.68 14.46 -0.81
C ALA A 259 10.12 14.79 -1.26
N GLN A 260 10.29 15.62 -2.28
CA GLN A 260 11.62 16.08 -2.74
C GLN A 260 12.35 16.91 -1.66
N LEU A 261 11.64 17.79 -0.95
CA LEU A 261 12.19 18.56 0.15
C LEU A 261 12.66 17.66 1.30
N GLY A 262 11.84 16.69 1.69
CA GLY A 262 12.21 15.67 2.69
C GLY A 262 13.41 14.84 2.24
N ALA A 263 13.43 14.41 0.98
CA ALA A 263 14.52 13.59 0.44
C ALA A 263 15.83 14.37 0.41
N ASP A 264 15.82 15.61 -0.07
CA ASP A 264 17.02 16.45 -0.09
C ASP A 264 17.60 16.68 1.30
N HIS A 265 16.73 16.92 2.28
CA HIS A 265 17.13 17.16 3.66
C HIS A 265 17.74 15.90 4.30
N LEU A 266 17.05 14.75 4.22
CA LEU A 266 17.54 13.51 4.80
C LEU A 266 18.85 13.03 4.14
N LEU A 267 18.95 13.14 2.80
CA LEU A 267 20.18 12.79 2.09
C LEU A 267 21.37 13.64 2.53
N LYS A 268 21.17 14.95 2.75
CA LYS A 268 22.23 15.84 3.27
C LYS A 268 22.65 15.47 4.68
N LEU A 269 21.71 15.12 5.55
CA LEU A 269 22.03 14.68 6.91
C LEU A 269 22.81 13.36 6.93
N MET A 270 22.53 12.46 5.99
CA MET A 270 23.31 11.24 5.78
C MET A 270 24.72 11.57 5.28
N GLU A 271 24.84 12.45 4.28
CA GLU A 271 26.13 12.94 3.74
C GLU A 271 26.98 13.63 4.83
N GLU A 272 26.35 14.39 5.73
CA GLU A 272 26.98 15.07 6.87
C GLU A 272 27.27 14.15 8.07
N GLY A 273 26.82 12.89 8.03
CA GLY A 273 26.99 11.92 9.12
C GLY A 273 26.15 12.20 10.36
N LYS A 274 25.12 13.06 10.27
CA LYS A 274 24.20 13.39 11.37
C LYS A 274 23.17 12.30 11.63
N ILE A 275 22.79 11.56 10.59
CA ILE A 275 21.95 10.36 10.69
C ILE A 275 22.65 9.19 10.00
N ALA A 276 22.30 7.96 10.40
CA ALA A 276 22.86 6.76 9.79
C ALA A 276 22.49 6.66 8.29
N GLN A 277 23.39 6.08 7.50
CA GLN A 277 23.13 5.76 6.10
C GLN A 277 21.99 4.75 6.00
N GLN A 278 20.95 5.08 5.23
CA GLN A 278 19.76 4.24 5.05
C GLN A 278 19.23 4.35 3.63
N HIS A 279 18.44 3.35 3.22
CA HIS A 279 17.74 3.36 1.94
C HIS A 279 16.62 4.41 1.99
N ILE A 280 16.61 5.33 1.02
CA ILE A 280 15.52 6.26 0.77
C ILE A 280 14.94 5.95 -0.61
N LYS A 281 13.70 5.47 -0.63
CA LYS A 281 12.90 5.34 -1.84
C LYS A 281 11.87 6.45 -1.88
N MET A 282 11.72 7.13 -3.01
CA MET A 282 10.56 7.99 -3.26
C MET A 282 9.56 7.18 -4.07
N VAL A 283 8.33 7.10 -3.58
CA VAL A 283 7.27 6.33 -4.22
C VAL A 283 6.08 7.22 -4.51
N SER A 284 5.35 6.90 -5.58
CA SER A 284 4.10 7.56 -5.92
C SER A 284 2.97 6.56 -6.00
N HIS A 285 1.86 6.87 -5.35
CA HIS A 285 0.63 6.10 -5.44
C HIS A 285 -0.05 6.34 -6.79
N ASN A 286 -0.24 5.28 -7.58
CA ASN A 286 -0.91 5.36 -8.89
C ASN A 286 -2.39 4.96 -8.76
N ASN A 287 -3.28 5.93 -8.53
CA ASN A 287 -4.72 5.68 -8.58
C ASN A 287 -5.51 6.94 -9.00
N LYS A 288 -6.73 6.71 -9.48
CA LYS A 288 -7.64 7.67 -10.15
C LYS A 288 -7.97 8.96 -9.36
N LEU A 289 -7.64 9.03 -8.08
CA LEU A 289 -7.85 10.19 -7.20
C LEU A 289 -6.73 11.25 -7.28
N GLY A 290 -5.64 10.96 -8.01
CA GLY A 290 -4.44 11.77 -8.09
C GLY A 290 -3.22 11.05 -7.51
N SER A 291 -2.05 11.34 -8.06
CA SER A 291 -0.78 10.77 -7.58
C SER A 291 -0.33 11.48 -6.30
N HIS A 292 -0.17 10.74 -5.20
CA HIS A 292 0.49 11.24 -3.98
C HIS A 292 1.89 10.65 -3.90
N THR A 293 2.88 11.48 -3.54
CA THR A 293 4.29 11.07 -3.48
C THR A 293 4.83 11.28 -2.07
N PHE A 294 5.51 10.27 -1.53
CA PHE A 294 6.13 10.29 -0.21
C PHE A 294 7.40 9.44 -0.21
N LEU A 295 8.12 9.41 0.91
CA LEU A 295 9.35 8.63 1.03
C LEU A 295 9.12 7.37 1.86
N LEU A 296 9.80 6.29 1.47
CA LEU A 296 10.04 5.12 2.30
C LEU A 296 11.49 5.18 2.77
N LEU A 297 11.70 5.20 4.09
CA LEU A 297 13.01 5.19 4.72
C LEU A 297 13.26 3.81 5.36
N GLY A 298 14.39 3.20 5.01
CA GLY A 298 14.79 1.86 5.47
C GLY A 298 14.14 0.69 4.73
N HIS A 299 13.43 0.96 3.62
CA HIS A 299 12.79 -0.07 2.80
C HIS A 299 13.76 -0.68 1.80
N ASN A 300 14.33 -1.84 2.14
CA ASN A 300 15.39 -2.49 1.36
C ASN A 300 14.89 -3.49 0.29
N SER A 301 13.57 -3.69 0.18
CA SER A 301 12.97 -4.60 -0.82
C SER A 301 12.59 -3.86 -2.09
N ASP A 302 12.58 -4.54 -3.24
CA ASP A 302 11.97 -4.02 -4.47
C ASP A 302 10.46 -4.28 -4.54
N ASP A 303 9.95 -5.16 -3.68
CA ASP A 303 8.53 -5.38 -3.49
C ASP A 303 7.93 -4.22 -2.67
N LEU A 304 7.16 -3.35 -3.33
CA LEU A 304 6.46 -2.23 -2.69
C LEU A 304 5.09 -2.62 -2.12
N THR A 305 4.74 -3.91 -2.09
CA THR A 305 3.51 -4.40 -1.45
C THR A 305 3.69 -4.65 0.05
N ASP A 306 4.93 -4.87 0.49
CA ASP A 306 5.27 -5.04 1.90
C ASP A 306 6.04 -3.82 2.43
N LEU A 307 5.31 -2.92 3.09
CA LEU A 307 5.90 -1.75 3.76
C LEU A 307 6.23 -2.01 5.23
N SER A 308 6.25 -3.28 5.65
CA SER A 308 6.59 -3.62 7.03
C SER A 308 8.01 -3.16 7.38
N ASN A 309 8.19 -2.69 8.61
CA ASN A 309 9.49 -2.28 9.14
C ASN A 309 10.19 -1.11 8.41
N CYS A 310 9.47 -0.33 7.59
CA CYS A 310 9.96 0.92 7.02
C CYS A 310 9.19 2.14 7.59
N LEU A 311 9.80 3.31 7.48
CA LEU A 311 9.15 4.57 7.83
C LEU A 311 8.61 5.26 6.59
N ILE A 312 7.40 5.80 6.70
CA ILE A 312 6.80 6.69 5.71
C ILE A 312 7.14 8.13 6.11
N ILE A 313 7.90 8.83 5.27
CA ILE A 313 8.19 10.26 5.47
C ILE A 313 7.31 11.10 4.54
N ASP A 314 6.41 11.87 5.13
CA ASP A 314 5.42 12.64 4.40
C ASP A 314 5.20 14.02 5.02
N GLY A 315 5.96 15.00 4.53
CA GLY A 315 5.81 16.40 4.93
C GLY A 315 4.52 17.05 4.43
N TRP A 316 3.91 16.49 3.37
CA TRP A 316 2.64 17.00 2.86
C TRP A 316 1.51 16.68 3.83
N ALA A 317 1.49 15.49 4.42
CA ALA A 317 0.55 15.15 5.49
C ALA A 317 0.57 16.18 6.64
N VAL A 318 1.77 16.63 7.04
CA VAL A 318 1.94 17.65 8.08
C VAL A 318 1.39 19.00 7.63
N ALA A 319 1.69 19.43 6.41
CA ALA A 319 1.13 20.67 5.83
C ALA A 319 -0.40 20.61 5.66
N MET A 320 -0.96 19.40 5.55
CA MET A 320 -2.41 19.13 5.52
C MET A 320 -3.02 19.04 6.94
N GLY A 321 -2.23 19.27 8.00
CA GLY A 321 -2.71 19.37 9.37
C GLY A 321 -2.49 18.13 10.24
N HIS A 322 -1.77 17.11 9.77
CA HIS A 322 -1.46 15.88 10.52
C HIS A 322 -0.12 16.00 11.25
N LYS A 323 -0.13 16.71 12.40
CA LYS A 323 1.06 17.12 13.17
C LYS A 323 1.75 16.08 14.08
N PRO A 324 1.08 15.05 14.66
CA PRO A 324 1.64 14.26 15.78
C PRO A 324 2.98 13.55 15.53
N SER A 325 3.34 13.31 14.27
CA SER A 325 4.53 12.56 13.89
C SER A 325 5.66 13.42 13.31
N SER A 326 5.45 14.73 13.18
CA SER A 326 6.34 15.64 12.43
C SER A 326 6.68 15.13 11.02
N GLY A 327 5.80 14.33 10.41
CA GLY A 327 5.97 13.79 9.08
C GLY A 327 6.64 12.42 9.03
N VAL A 328 6.88 11.76 10.19
CA VAL A 328 7.56 10.46 10.29
C VAL A 328 6.60 9.39 10.80
N PHE A 329 6.05 8.59 9.90
CA PHE A 329 4.98 7.64 10.19
C PHE A 329 5.46 6.19 10.09
N THR A 330 4.82 5.32 10.88
CA THR A 330 4.74 3.88 10.61
C THR A 330 3.48 3.62 9.78
N LEU A 331 3.35 2.44 9.19
CA LEU A 331 2.14 2.06 8.44
C LEU A 331 0.86 2.22 9.29
N GLU A 332 0.91 1.90 10.58
CA GLU A 332 -0.22 1.99 11.51
C GLU A 332 -0.63 3.42 11.84
N THR A 333 0.32 4.36 11.79
CA THR A 333 0.10 5.76 12.21
C THR A 333 -0.05 6.72 11.03
N TYR A 334 0.10 6.23 9.81
CA TYR A 334 0.00 7.04 8.60
C TYR A 334 -1.46 7.46 8.34
N PRO A 335 -1.75 8.76 8.18
CA PRO A 335 -3.13 9.26 8.07
C PRO A 335 -3.82 8.86 6.75
N PHE A 336 -3.08 8.39 5.75
CA PHE A 336 -3.61 8.04 4.43
C PHE A 336 -3.37 6.56 4.09
N PRO A 337 -3.97 5.60 4.82
CA PRO A 337 -3.72 4.17 4.60
C PRO A 337 -4.13 3.68 3.21
N SER A 338 -5.03 4.37 2.51
CA SER A 338 -5.37 4.05 1.12
C SER A 338 -4.26 4.38 0.12
N MET A 339 -3.33 5.26 0.49
CA MET A 339 -2.22 5.71 -0.37
C MET A 339 -0.96 4.85 -0.22
N THR A 340 -0.98 3.78 0.58
CA THR A 340 0.15 2.88 0.79
C THR A 340 0.13 1.63 -0.11
N THR A 341 -0.77 1.59 -1.09
CA THR A 341 -0.93 0.48 -2.05
C THR A 341 -0.68 0.97 -3.48
N ASN A 342 -0.53 0.09 -4.48
CA ASN A 342 -0.31 0.49 -5.89
C ASN A 342 0.83 1.51 -6.07
N LEU A 343 1.90 1.31 -5.31
CA LEU A 343 3.04 2.20 -5.28
C LEU A 343 3.95 1.94 -6.50
N VAL A 344 4.43 3.03 -7.08
CA VAL A 344 5.44 3.02 -8.14
C VAL A 344 6.69 3.70 -7.60
N LEU A 345 7.85 3.09 -7.84
CA LEU A 345 9.14 3.65 -7.47
C LEU A 345 9.49 4.82 -8.40
N CYS A 346 9.79 5.99 -7.83
CA CYS A 346 10.15 7.20 -8.57
C CYS A 346 11.60 7.63 -8.32
N TYR A 347 12.21 7.20 -7.22
CA TYR A 347 13.62 7.44 -6.94
C TYR A 347 14.13 6.43 -5.93
N ASP A 348 15.39 6.08 -6.06
CA ASP A 348 16.10 5.17 -5.17
C ASP A 348 17.54 5.66 -5.03
N ASN A 349 17.99 5.95 -3.79
CA ASN A 349 19.34 6.46 -3.54
C ASN A 349 20.44 5.39 -3.61
N GLN A 350 20.07 4.10 -3.64
CA GLN A 350 20.99 2.97 -3.73
C GLN A 350 20.95 2.28 -5.10
N ALA A 351 20.04 2.71 -6.00
CA ALA A 351 20.02 2.21 -7.37
C ALA A 351 21.36 2.51 -8.08
N PRO A 352 21.88 1.58 -8.91
CA PRO A 352 23.08 1.81 -9.68
C PRO A 352 22.94 3.08 -10.52
N VAL A 353 23.94 3.96 -10.49
CA VAL A 353 24.01 5.12 -11.37
C VAL A 353 24.19 4.61 -12.80
N LEU A 354 23.08 4.36 -13.49
CA LEU A 354 23.11 4.20 -14.94
C LEU A 354 23.55 5.55 -15.50
N SER A 355 24.69 5.57 -16.17
CA SER A 355 25.19 6.71 -16.93
C SER A 355 24.05 7.16 -17.84
N GLN A 356 23.41 8.27 -17.49
CA GLN A 356 22.39 8.88 -18.33
C GLN A 356 23.09 9.32 -19.62
N SER A 357 22.89 8.55 -20.69
CA SER A 357 23.12 9.08 -22.03
C SER A 357 22.21 10.29 -22.19
N ASN A 358 22.81 11.43 -22.52
CA ASN A 358 22.13 12.69 -22.77
C ASN A 358 20.95 12.47 -23.74
N SER A 359 19.75 12.38 -23.20
CA SER A 359 18.49 12.48 -23.94
C SER A 359 17.63 13.56 -23.29
N GLU A 360 18.23 14.74 -23.10
CA GLU A 360 17.49 15.96 -22.71
C GLU A 360 16.62 16.52 -23.86
N ASN A 361 16.44 15.82 -24.98
CA ASN A 361 15.75 16.37 -26.16
C ASN A 361 14.50 15.62 -26.66
N ASP A 362 14.07 14.52 -26.06
CA ASP A 362 12.87 13.78 -26.54
C ASP A 362 11.77 13.63 -25.47
N ALA A 363 11.56 14.66 -24.65
CA ALA A 363 10.28 14.84 -23.96
C ALA A 363 9.40 15.79 -24.80
N PRO A 364 8.26 15.35 -25.35
CA PRO A 364 7.31 16.29 -25.95
C PRO A 364 6.83 17.21 -24.83
N SER A 365 7.14 18.50 -24.98
CA SER A 365 6.94 19.54 -24.00
C SER A 365 5.46 19.76 -23.68
N LEU A 366 4.94 19.10 -22.64
CA LEU A 366 3.68 19.45 -21.98
C LEU A 366 3.67 20.91 -21.47
N ASN A 367 4.86 21.51 -21.27
CA ASN A 367 5.02 22.91 -20.91
C ASN A 367 4.65 23.88 -22.05
N HIS A 368 4.70 23.44 -23.32
CA HIS A 368 4.32 24.28 -24.46
C HIS A 368 2.81 24.26 -24.71
N GLU A 369 2.11 23.21 -24.27
CA GLU A 369 0.65 23.09 -24.38
C GLU A 369 -0.08 23.75 -23.18
N LEU A 370 0.50 23.71 -21.97
CA LEU A 370 -0.05 24.44 -20.80
C LEU A 370 0.11 25.96 -20.93
N GLY A 371 1.23 26.43 -21.49
CA GLY A 371 1.50 27.86 -21.70
C GLY A 371 0.57 28.51 -22.74
N GLN A 372 0.15 27.75 -23.76
CA GLN A 372 -0.82 28.23 -24.76
C GLN A 372 -2.27 28.21 -24.26
N ARG A 373 -2.63 27.28 -23.36
CA ARG A 373 -3.99 27.21 -22.78
C ARG A 373 -4.24 28.21 -21.65
N LEU A 374 -3.19 28.75 -21.01
CA LEU A 374 -3.31 29.79 -19.97
C LEU A 374 -3.32 31.22 -20.52
N ALA A 375 -2.90 31.42 -21.78
CA ALA A 375 -2.80 32.74 -22.41
C ALA A 375 -4.02 33.14 -23.26
N GLN A 376 -5.04 32.29 -23.39
CA GLN A 376 -6.27 32.59 -24.14
C GLN A 376 -7.53 32.32 -23.30
N GLY A 377 -8.16 33.39 -22.81
CA GLY A 377 -9.50 33.41 -22.20
C GLY A 377 -9.47 33.64 -20.68
N GLY A 378 -9.77 34.82 -20.12
CA GLY A 378 -10.80 35.76 -20.52
C GLY A 378 -12.11 35.43 -19.80
N LEU A 379 -12.32 36.07 -18.64
CA LEU A 379 -13.57 36.33 -17.91
C LEU A 379 -14.90 35.77 -18.47
N PHE A 380 -15.62 35.03 -17.61
CA PHE A 380 -17.05 34.64 -17.68
C PHE A 380 -17.55 33.77 -18.86
N SER A 381 -17.77 32.47 -18.60
CA SER A 381 -19.04 31.81 -18.93
C SER A 381 -19.23 30.50 -18.16
N ARG A 382 -20.43 30.33 -17.59
CA ARG A 382 -20.95 29.10 -17.00
C ARG A 382 -21.18 28.05 -18.09
N THR A 383 -20.75 26.81 -17.85
CA THR A 383 -21.67 25.65 -17.82
C THR A 383 -20.97 24.46 -17.16
N SER A 384 -21.56 24.01 -16.06
CA SER A 384 -21.23 22.78 -15.37
C SER A 384 -21.58 21.56 -16.23
N ALA A 385 -20.57 20.91 -16.80
CA ALA A 385 -20.68 19.52 -17.26
C ALA A 385 -20.07 18.62 -16.18
N ILE A 386 -20.93 17.93 -15.44
CA ILE A 386 -20.54 16.83 -14.55
C ILE A 386 -19.99 15.73 -15.47
N GLN A 387 -18.66 15.54 -15.51
CA GLN A 387 -18.08 14.32 -16.08
C GLN A 387 -18.49 13.15 -15.17
N ARG A 388 -19.47 12.36 -15.60
CA ARG A 388 -19.71 11.04 -15.03
C ARG A 388 -18.55 10.16 -15.46
N GLU A 389 -17.69 9.78 -14.52
CA GLU A 389 -16.63 8.80 -14.75
C GLU A 389 -17.25 7.42 -15.01
N GLU A 390 -17.02 6.87 -16.21
CA GLU A 390 -17.48 5.53 -16.56
C GLU A 390 -16.61 4.46 -15.86
N ALA A 391 -17.24 3.55 -15.11
CA ALA A 391 -16.58 2.43 -14.48
C ALA A 391 -16.09 1.41 -15.54
N VAL A 392 -14.78 1.13 -15.54
CA VAL A 392 -14.14 0.13 -16.42
C VAL A 392 -14.44 -1.29 -15.88
N SER A 393 -14.98 -2.17 -16.72
CA SER A 393 -15.33 -3.55 -16.38
C SER A 393 -14.10 -4.44 -16.12
N SER A 394 -14.31 -5.57 -15.44
CA SER A 394 -13.25 -6.57 -15.17
C SER A 394 -12.58 -7.09 -16.44
N LYS A 395 -13.33 -7.23 -17.54
CA LYS A 395 -12.79 -7.60 -18.86
C LYS A 395 -11.90 -6.53 -19.46
N GLN A 396 -12.34 -5.26 -19.39
CA GLN A 396 -11.53 -4.13 -19.86
C GLN A 396 -10.23 -4.04 -19.04
N LYS A 397 -10.29 -4.21 -17.71
CA LYS A 397 -9.10 -4.21 -16.85
C LYS A 397 -8.10 -5.31 -17.23
N ALA A 398 -8.56 -6.55 -17.40
CA ALA A 398 -7.70 -7.67 -17.77
C ALA A 398 -6.96 -7.45 -19.11
N VAL A 399 -7.63 -6.80 -20.07
CA VAL A 399 -7.04 -6.46 -21.36
C VAL A 399 -6.08 -5.28 -21.24
N ILE A 400 -6.42 -4.25 -20.47
CA ILE A 400 -5.51 -3.12 -20.20
C ILE A 400 -4.20 -3.61 -19.56
N ASP A 401 -4.28 -4.51 -18.59
CA ASP A 401 -3.11 -5.10 -17.93
C ASP A 401 -2.26 -5.91 -18.93
N PHE A 402 -2.90 -6.65 -19.85
CA PHE A 402 -2.22 -7.34 -20.95
C PHE A 402 -1.51 -6.37 -21.91
N LEU A 403 -2.16 -5.28 -22.33
CA LEU A 403 -1.56 -4.28 -23.22
C LEU A 403 -0.38 -3.55 -22.56
N ASN A 404 -0.50 -3.22 -21.27
CA ASN A 404 0.60 -2.63 -20.50
C ASN A 404 1.79 -3.58 -20.40
N GLY A 405 1.53 -4.88 -20.20
CA GLY A 405 2.55 -5.92 -20.23
C GLY A 405 3.30 -5.99 -21.55
N LEU A 406 2.58 -5.99 -22.67
CA LEU A 406 3.17 -5.94 -24.01
C LEU A 406 3.96 -4.64 -24.26
N SER A 407 3.46 -3.51 -23.77
CA SER A 407 4.16 -2.23 -23.86
C SER A 407 5.50 -2.23 -23.14
N GLY A 408 5.60 -2.92 -22.00
CA GLY A 408 6.87 -3.06 -21.27
C GLY A 408 7.89 -3.98 -21.97
N LEU A 409 7.43 -4.87 -22.85
CA LEU A 409 8.29 -5.85 -23.54
C LEU A 409 8.79 -5.39 -24.92
N THR A 410 8.12 -4.43 -25.56
CA THR A 410 8.36 -4.17 -26.98
C THR A 410 9.61 -3.33 -27.25
N GLY A 411 10.02 -2.45 -26.34
CA GLY A 411 11.14 -1.52 -26.54
C GLY A 411 11.04 -0.65 -27.80
N ASN A 412 9.84 -0.50 -28.36
CA ASN A 412 9.56 0.18 -29.62
C ASN A 412 8.47 1.22 -29.35
N SER A 413 8.86 2.49 -29.39
CA SER A 413 7.99 3.62 -29.08
C SER A 413 6.72 3.70 -29.93
N THR A 414 6.75 3.19 -31.17
CA THR A 414 5.58 3.15 -32.05
C THR A 414 4.57 2.09 -31.60
N LYS A 415 5.05 0.91 -31.20
CA LYS A 415 4.22 -0.15 -30.60
C LYS A 415 3.65 0.29 -29.24
N GLU A 416 4.45 0.96 -28.42
CA GLU A 416 4.00 1.52 -27.13
C GLU A 416 2.89 2.56 -27.32
N ALA A 417 3.06 3.48 -28.29
CA ALA A 417 2.04 4.48 -28.62
C ALA A 417 0.75 3.82 -29.15
N LEU A 418 0.87 2.78 -29.98
CA LEU A 418 -0.28 1.99 -30.43
C LEU A 418 -1.01 1.33 -29.26
N PHE A 419 -0.29 0.68 -28.35
CA PHE A 419 -0.90 0.02 -27.19
C PHE A 419 -1.60 1.02 -26.27
N LYS A 420 -1.03 2.22 -26.09
CA LYS A 420 -1.69 3.30 -25.35
C LYS A 420 -3.00 3.71 -26.02
N ASN A 421 -3.02 3.89 -27.34
CA ASN A 421 -4.24 4.25 -28.05
C ASN A 421 -5.28 3.12 -28.04
N LEU A 422 -4.85 1.86 -28.05
CA LEU A 422 -5.75 0.71 -27.88
C LEU A 422 -6.31 0.64 -26.45
N ILE A 423 -5.53 0.97 -25.42
CA ILE A 423 -5.99 1.08 -24.03
C ILE A 423 -7.08 2.14 -23.92
N ASP A 424 -6.83 3.34 -24.45
CA ASP A 424 -7.79 4.44 -24.43
C ASP A 424 -9.11 4.03 -25.12
N SER A 425 -9.03 3.32 -26.24
CA SER A 425 -10.23 2.86 -26.95
C SER A 425 -10.93 1.65 -26.37
N VAL A 426 -10.24 0.85 -25.56
CA VAL A 426 -10.89 -0.17 -24.72
C VAL A 426 -11.62 0.51 -23.57
N ILE A 427 -11.05 1.58 -22.99
CA ILE A 427 -11.66 2.33 -21.88
C ILE A 427 -12.92 3.06 -22.35
N ASP A 428 -12.84 3.78 -23.47
CA ASP A 428 -13.95 4.54 -24.05
C ASP A 428 -14.96 3.67 -24.83
N LYS A 429 -14.70 2.35 -24.92
CA LYS A 429 -15.50 1.32 -25.60
C LYS A 429 -15.63 1.50 -27.12
N THR A 430 -14.75 2.28 -27.74
CA THR A 430 -14.61 2.35 -29.20
C THR A 430 -14.25 0.98 -29.79
N ILE A 431 -13.48 0.19 -29.06
CA ILE A 431 -13.21 -1.23 -29.38
C ILE A 431 -13.56 -2.14 -28.21
N THR A 432 -13.91 -3.40 -28.51
CA THR A 432 -14.12 -4.39 -27.46
C THR A 432 -12.78 -4.80 -26.83
N PRO A 433 -12.77 -5.21 -25.54
CA PRO A 433 -11.57 -5.74 -24.90
C PRO A 433 -10.95 -6.88 -25.72
N GLU A 434 -11.79 -7.78 -26.23
CA GLU A 434 -11.36 -8.89 -27.06
C GLU A 434 -10.66 -8.44 -28.35
N GLN A 435 -11.13 -7.36 -28.98
CA GLN A 435 -10.49 -6.80 -30.18
C GLN A 435 -9.17 -6.11 -29.83
N GLY A 436 -9.12 -5.34 -28.75
CA GLY A 436 -7.90 -4.68 -28.28
C GLY A 436 -6.77 -5.67 -27.98
N ALA A 437 -7.08 -6.79 -27.32
CA ALA A 437 -6.11 -7.84 -27.03
C ALA A 437 -5.53 -8.49 -28.30
N LYS A 438 -6.38 -8.79 -29.29
CA LYS A 438 -5.96 -9.38 -30.56
C LYS A 438 -5.10 -8.44 -31.40
N MET A 439 -5.53 -7.18 -31.55
CA MET A 439 -4.77 -6.15 -32.25
C MET A 439 -3.40 -5.96 -31.60
N ALA A 440 -3.34 -5.91 -30.27
CA ALA A 440 -2.09 -5.77 -29.55
C ALA A 440 -1.16 -6.98 -29.73
N ALA A 441 -1.69 -8.21 -29.66
CA ALA A 441 -0.88 -9.42 -29.87
C ALA A 441 -0.32 -9.51 -31.29
N LEU A 442 -1.10 -9.12 -32.29
CA LEU A 442 -0.68 -9.09 -33.69
C LEU A 442 0.36 -7.99 -33.95
N ALA A 443 0.10 -6.78 -33.46
CA ALA A 443 1.01 -5.65 -33.57
C ALA A 443 2.34 -5.91 -32.84
N PHE A 444 2.31 -6.52 -31.65
CA PHE A 444 3.52 -6.89 -30.92
C PHE A 444 4.41 -7.81 -31.75
N HIS A 445 3.83 -8.81 -32.40
CA HIS A 445 4.55 -9.75 -33.25
C HIS A 445 4.72 -9.28 -34.69
N ALA A 446 4.32 -8.06 -35.06
CA ALA A 446 4.53 -7.55 -36.39
C ALA A 446 6.01 -7.22 -36.65
N ARG A 447 6.47 -7.42 -37.89
CA ARG A 447 7.86 -7.08 -38.28
C ARG A 447 8.06 -5.57 -38.35
N SER A 448 7.05 -4.84 -38.80
CA SER A 448 7.05 -3.38 -38.83
C SER A 448 5.67 -2.83 -38.46
N ILE A 449 5.67 -1.64 -37.86
CA ILE A 449 4.50 -0.81 -37.67
C ILE A 449 4.85 0.57 -38.23
N GLU A 450 3.98 1.07 -39.11
CA GLU A 450 4.05 2.39 -39.72
C GLU A 450 2.94 3.26 -39.15
N VAL A 451 3.19 4.56 -39.00
CA VAL A 451 2.18 5.52 -38.55
C VAL A 451 2.04 6.60 -39.61
N GLU A 452 0.89 6.63 -40.26
CA GLU A 452 0.55 7.66 -41.24
C GLU A 452 -0.73 8.36 -40.80
N ARG A 453 -0.67 9.68 -40.60
CA ARG A 453 -1.83 10.53 -40.28
C ARG A 453 -2.66 10.03 -39.09
N GLY A 454 -2.01 9.45 -38.08
CA GLY A 454 -2.66 8.92 -36.88
C GLY A 454 -3.30 7.53 -37.05
N CYS A 455 -3.07 6.87 -38.19
CA CYS A 455 -3.40 5.47 -38.41
C CYS A 455 -2.13 4.62 -38.31
N TYR A 456 -2.17 3.61 -37.45
CA TYR A 456 -1.13 2.60 -37.30
C TYR A 456 -1.43 1.48 -38.28
N THR A 457 -0.44 1.07 -39.08
CA THR A 457 -0.54 -0.10 -39.97
C THR A 457 0.63 -1.02 -39.70
N TRP A 458 0.38 -2.32 -39.55
CA TRP A 458 1.44 -3.28 -39.24
C TRP A 458 1.56 -4.39 -40.29
N ARG A 459 2.80 -4.79 -40.61
CA ARG A 459 3.09 -5.74 -41.69
C ARG A 459 3.98 -6.88 -41.26
N GLY A 460 3.69 -8.05 -41.85
CA GLY A 460 4.44 -9.28 -41.64
C GLY A 460 4.35 -9.82 -40.22
N VAL A 461 4.84 -11.06 -40.02
CA VAL A 461 4.91 -11.70 -38.71
C VAL A 461 6.38 -11.97 -38.38
N GLY A 462 6.82 -11.44 -37.24
CA GLY A 462 8.12 -11.71 -36.63
C GLY A 462 8.12 -13.05 -35.89
N PRO A 463 9.28 -13.50 -35.38
CA PRO A 463 9.35 -14.69 -34.56
C PRO A 463 8.49 -14.54 -33.30
N ALA A 464 7.93 -15.64 -32.80
CA ALA A 464 7.21 -15.64 -31.53
C ALA A 464 8.19 -15.24 -30.40
N ASN A 465 7.74 -14.34 -29.51
CA ASN A 465 8.53 -13.94 -28.36
C ASN A 465 7.99 -14.62 -27.11
N GLU A 466 8.77 -15.54 -26.54
CA GLU A 466 8.39 -16.30 -25.35
C GLU A 466 8.13 -15.43 -24.12
N ALA A 467 8.70 -14.22 -24.04
CA ALA A 467 8.45 -13.29 -22.94
C ALA A 467 6.97 -12.87 -22.85
N VAL A 468 6.21 -13.03 -23.93
CA VAL A 468 4.76 -12.72 -23.98
C VAL A 468 3.92 -13.82 -23.32
N LEU A 469 4.48 -15.03 -23.12
CA LEU A 469 3.73 -16.19 -22.60
C LEU A 469 3.19 -15.93 -21.18
N ASP A 470 3.92 -15.22 -20.33
CA ASP A 470 3.47 -14.88 -18.97
C ASP A 470 2.21 -14.01 -19.00
N TYR A 471 2.16 -13.05 -19.93
CA TYR A 471 1.00 -12.18 -20.11
C TYR A 471 -0.18 -12.91 -20.74
N MET A 472 0.08 -13.81 -21.68
CA MET A 472 -0.97 -14.61 -22.32
C MET A 472 -1.55 -15.70 -21.41
N ASN A 473 -0.75 -16.24 -20.49
CA ASN A 473 -1.18 -17.23 -19.49
C ASN A 473 -1.77 -16.62 -18.22
N ASN A 474 -1.87 -15.29 -18.13
CA ASN A 474 -2.52 -14.64 -17.00
C ASN A 474 -3.97 -15.16 -16.86
N PRO A 475 -4.38 -15.65 -15.66
CA PRO A 475 -5.70 -16.22 -15.43
C PRO A 475 -6.88 -15.35 -15.89
N ALA A 476 -6.70 -14.02 -15.91
CA ALA A 476 -7.72 -13.06 -16.31
C ALA A 476 -7.94 -12.99 -17.84
N ILE A 477 -6.95 -13.36 -18.66
CA ILE A 477 -7.02 -13.28 -20.14
C ILE A 477 -6.82 -14.63 -20.84
N VAL A 478 -6.26 -15.65 -20.17
CA VAL A 478 -5.98 -16.96 -20.78
C VAL A 478 -7.21 -17.60 -21.42
N LYS A 479 -8.40 -17.43 -20.82
CA LYS A 479 -9.68 -17.92 -21.37
C LYS A 479 -10.04 -17.29 -22.72
N LEU A 480 -9.69 -16.02 -22.93
CA LEU A 480 -9.92 -15.32 -24.22
C LEU A 480 -9.15 -16.04 -25.33
N TRP A 481 -7.88 -16.34 -25.08
CA TRP A 481 -7.00 -17.00 -26.03
C TRP A 481 -7.37 -18.46 -26.26
N SER A 482 -7.72 -19.21 -25.20
CA SER A 482 -8.21 -20.59 -25.33
C SER A 482 -9.50 -20.64 -26.19
N ASN A 483 -10.43 -19.70 -25.98
CA ASN A 483 -11.65 -19.61 -26.78
C ASN A 483 -11.37 -19.24 -28.24
N TYR A 484 -10.43 -18.31 -28.47
CA TYR A 484 -10.00 -17.94 -29.82
C TYR A 484 -9.38 -19.14 -30.56
N ALA A 485 -8.44 -19.85 -29.91
CA ALA A 485 -7.79 -21.02 -30.46
C ALA A 485 -8.80 -22.12 -30.84
N MET A 486 -9.76 -22.41 -29.94
CA MET A 486 -10.84 -23.37 -30.23
C MET A 486 -11.70 -22.93 -31.42
N LYS A 487 -12.10 -21.65 -31.48
CA LYS A 487 -12.93 -21.13 -32.59
C LYS A 487 -12.22 -21.21 -33.95
N GLN A 488 -10.90 -21.06 -33.97
CA GLN A 488 -10.08 -21.12 -35.18
C GLN A 488 -9.59 -22.54 -35.53
N GLY A 489 -10.03 -23.57 -34.81
CA GLY A 489 -9.59 -24.96 -35.03
C GLY A 489 -8.11 -25.20 -34.74
N ILE A 490 -7.49 -24.36 -33.89
CA ILE A 490 -6.09 -24.50 -33.51
C ILE A 490 -5.99 -25.56 -32.41
N THR A 491 -5.57 -26.77 -32.78
CA THR A 491 -5.41 -27.88 -31.82
C THR A 491 -4.15 -27.72 -30.98
N SER A 492 -4.34 -27.78 -29.65
CA SER A 492 -3.29 -27.90 -28.64
C SER A 492 -3.16 -29.38 -28.26
N GLU A 493 -1.96 -29.94 -28.35
CA GLU A 493 -1.66 -31.22 -27.71
C GLU A 493 -1.67 -31.02 -26.19
N SER A 494 -2.82 -31.23 -25.56
CA SER A 494 -2.96 -31.49 -24.11
C SER A 494 -2.42 -30.46 -23.10
N ALA A 495 -2.19 -29.20 -23.47
CA ALA A 495 -1.75 -28.18 -22.51
C ALA A 495 -2.91 -27.28 -22.01
N PRO A 496 -3.12 -27.12 -20.69
CA PRO A 496 -4.07 -26.14 -20.12
C PRO A 496 -3.58 -24.68 -20.25
N GLN A 497 -2.37 -24.47 -20.77
CA GLN A 497 -1.69 -23.19 -20.91
C GLN A 497 -1.22 -22.97 -22.36
N ILE A 498 -1.01 -21.72 -22.72
CA ILE A 498 -0.47 -21.28 -24.01
C ILE A 498 1.04 -21.46 -23.95
N ASN A 499 1.55 -22.40 -24.75
CA ASN A 499 2.98 -22.59 -24.97
C ASN A 499 3.43 -21.87 -26.25
N GLU A 500 4.74 -21.84 -26.51
CA GLU A 500 5.33 -21.17 -27.67
C GLU A 500 4.73 -21.66 -29.01
N THR A 501 4.50 -22.98 -29.14
CA THR A 501 3.89 -23.57 -30.34
C THR A 501 2.46 -23.06 -30.56
N LEU A 502 1.67 -22.99 -29.49
CA LEU A 502 0.30 -22.48 -29.55
C LEU A 502 0.27 -20.97 -29.79
N LEU A 503 1.19 -20.21 -29.19
CA LEU A 503 1.39 -18.78 -29.43
C LEU A 503 1.65 -18.51 -30.92
N SER A 504 2.61 -19.23 -31.51
CA SER A 504 2.95 -19.10 -32.92
C SER A 504 1.75 -19.38 -33.84
N LYS A 505 0.96 -20.42 -33.53
CA LYS A 505 -0.28 -20.74 -34.27
C LYS A 505 -1.35 -19.65 -34.10
N ILE A 506 -1.53 -19.10 -32.88
CA ILE A 506 -2.47 -18.00 -32.60
C ILE A 506 -2.08 -16.76 -33.39
N VAL A 507 -0.82 -16.31 -33.32
CA VAL A 507 -0.33 -15.13 -34.06
C VAL A 507 -0.46 -15.32 -35.56
N THR A 508 -0.11 -16.51 -36.07
CA THR A 508 -0.25 -16.83 -37.50
C THR A 508 -1.71 -16.81 -37.95
N SER A 509 -2.64 -17.27 -37.09
CA SER A 509 -4.07 -17.20 -37.34
C SER A 509 -4.56 -15.76 -37.35
N LEU A 510 -4.24 -14.97 -36.31
CA LEU A 510 -4.60 -13.55 -36.21
C LEU A 510 -4.13 -12.76 -37.44
N ASN A 511 -2.90 -13.01 -37.90
CA ASN A 511 -2.35 -12.36 -39.07
C ASN A 511 -3.11 -12.66 -40.38
N LYS A 512 -3.97 -13.69 -40.41
CA LYS A 512 -4.83 -14.00 -41.56
C LYS A 512 -6.26 -13.51 -41.39
N THR A 513 -6.72 -13.28 -40.16
CA THR A 513 -8.14 -13.13 -39.83
C THR A 513 -8.52 -11.79 -39.25
N GLU A 514 -7.58 -11.02 -38.70
CA GLU A 514 -7.85 -9.73 -38.06
C GLU A 514 -7.24 -8.58 -38.89
N ASP A 515 -7.76 -7.37 -38.69
CA ASP A 515 -7.30 -6.16 -39.36
C ASP A 515 -5.86 -5.82 -39.00
N HIS A 516 -5.13 -5.23 -39.96
CA HIS A 516 -3.74 -4.81 -39.81
C HIS A 516 -3.56 -3.31 -39.60
N SER A 517 -4.64 -2.61 -39.27
CA SER A 517 -4.65 -1.17 -39.10
C SER A 517 -5.51 -0.72 -37.93
N TYR A 518 -5.16 0.42 -37.33
CA TYR A 518 -5.89 1.02 -36.23
C TYR A 518 -5.69 2.54 -36.18
N GLY A 519 -6.76 3.33 -36.16
CA GLY A 519 -6.70 4.80 -36.10
C GLY A 519 -8.06 5.45 -36.38
N LYS A 520 -8.13 6.77 -36.24
CA LYS A 520 -9.34 7.53 -36.63
C LYS A 520 -9.37 7.66 -38.15
N ASP A 521 -10.43 7.14 -38.78
CA ASP A 521 -10.68 7.41 -40.19
C ASP A 521 -10.79 8.92 -40.42
N VAL A 522 -10.01 9.42 -41.38
CA VAL A 522 -10.32 10.67 -42.06
C VAL A 522 -11.43 10.34 -43.05
N GLU A 523 -12.69 10.49 -42.63
CA GLU A 523 -13.77 10.59 -43.61
C GLU A 523 -13.60 11.91 -44.40
N ASN A 524 -13.44 11.73 -45.71
CA ASN A 524 -13.58 12.69 -46.80
C ASN A 524 -12.51 13.79 -47.00
N SER A 525 -11.61 13.53 -47.97
CA SER A 525 -11.45 14.45 -49.09
C SER A 525 -11.57 13.68 -50.41
N TYR A 526 -12.80 13.56 -50.91
CA TYR A 526 -12.99 13.66 -52.36
C TYR A 526 -12.71 15.13 -52.72
N ASP A 527 -11.59 15.38 -53.39
CA ASP A 527 -11.43 16.33 -54.50
C ASP A 527 -9.93 16.41 -54.85
N LEU A 528 -9.51 15.48 -55.73
CA LEU A 528 -8.87 15.76 -57.02
C LEU A 528 -8.81 14.49 -57.86
#